data_AF-A0A816GIB1-F1
#
_entry.id   AF-A0A816GIB1-F1
#
_cell.length_a   1.000
_cell.length_b   1.000
_cell.length_c   1.000
_cell.angle_alpha   90.00
_cell.angle_beta   90.00
_cell.angle_gamma   90.00
#
_symmetry.space_group_name_H-M   'P 1'
#
loop_
_entity.id
_entity.type
_entity.pdbx_description
1 polymer ?
#
loop_
_entity_poly.entity_id
_entity_poly.type
_entity_poly.pdbx_seq_one_letter_code
_entity_poly.pdbx_strand_id
1 'polypeptide(L)'
;MVVPQSQVASNESRLELDKNKKNYINTITLSKRLSDRYSGHHSLQNIFNPESCRLRDKFKQMCETLLLDDPIDYGLKIIDLLWRKAAYDPIQIFKRYRQEYDETT
;
A
#
# COMPACT_ATOMS: atom_id res chain seq x y z
N MET A 1 -4.38 -30.48 -31.34
CA MET A 1 -3.14 -30.65 -30.55
C MET A 1 -3.48 -30.30 -29.10
N VAL A 2 -3.43 -31.27 -28.18
CA VAL A 2 -3.76 -31.05 -26.76
C VAL A 2 -2.47 -30.66 -26.05
N VAL A 3 -2.43 -29.47 -25.46
CA VAL A 3 -1.26 -29.00 -24.69
C VAL A 3 -1.14 -29.86 -23.42
N PRO A 4 0.05 -30.41 -23.09
CA PRO A 4 0.23 -31.22 -21.89
C PRO A 4 -0.09 -30.42 -20.61
N GLN A 5 -0.85 -31.02 -19.67
CA GLN A 5 -1.24 -30.37 -18.42
C GLN A 5 -0.06 -29.83 -17.59
N SER A 6 1.11 -30.45 -17.71
CA SER A 6 2.35 -29.99 -17.06
C SER A 6 2.88 -28.67 -17.62
N GLN A 7 2.71 -28.42 -18.92
CA GLN A 7 3.10 -27.15 -19.55
C GLN A 7 2.09 -26.03 -19.26
N VAL A 8 0.81 -26.38 -19.12
CA VAL A 8 -0.24 -25.43 -18.71
C VAL A 8 0.01 -24.94 -17.29
N ALA A 9 0.24 -25.84 -16.34
CA ALA A 9 0.55 -25.49 -14.95
C ALA A 9 1.82 -24.62 -14.84
N SER A 10 2.89 -24.97 -15.58
CA SER A 10 4.13 -24.19 -15.58
C SER A 10 3.96 -22.77 -16.15
N ASN A 11 3.12 -22.61 -17.18
CA ASN A 11 2.80 -21.30 -17.73
C ASN A 11 1.91 -20.46 -16.80
N GLU A 12 0.95 -21.10 -16.14
CA GLU A 12 0.04 -20.43 -15.19
C GLU A 12 0.82 -19.86 -14.00
N SER A 13 1.70 -20.66 -13.38
CA SER A 13 2.56 -20.19 -12.28
C SER A 13 3.49 -19.04 -12.69
N ARG A 14 3.98 -19.05 -13.94
CA ARG A 14 4.81 -17.95 -14.46
C ARG A 14 4.01 -16.65 -14.64
N LEU A 15 2.78 -16.74 -15.13
CA LEU A 15 1.89 -15.60 -15.28
C LEU A 15 1.48 -15.02 -13.92
N GLU A 16 1.25 -15.86 -12.92
CA GLU A 16 0.97 -15.42 -11.54
C GLU A 16 2.15 -14.67 -10.93
N LEU A 17 3.37 -15.17 -11.10
CA LEU A 17 4.58 -14.49 -10.64
C LEU A 17 4.73 -13.09 -11.27
N ASP A 18 4.48 -12.97 -12.58
CA ASP A 18 4.58 -11.69 -13.30
C ASP A 18 3.48 -10.70 -12.86
N LYS A 19 2.27 -11.21 -12.60
CA LYS A 19 1.16 -10.44 -12.00
C LYS A 19 1.53 -9.92 -10.61
N ASN A 20 2.08 -10.78 -9.74
CA ASN A 20 2.40 -10.44 -8.36
C ASN A 20 3.54 -9.40 -8.29
N LYS A 21 4.57 -9.54 -9.12
CA LYS A 21 5.62 -8.52 -9.29
C LYS A 21 5.04 -7.17 -9.70
N LYS A 22 4.14 -7.16 -10.68
CA LYS A 22 3.48 -5.92 -11.13
C LYS A 22 2.64 -5.29 -10.01
N ASN A 23 1.89 -6.11 -9.28
CA ASN A 23 1.09 -5.67 -8.13
C ASN A 23 1.98 -5.06 -7.04
N TYR A 24 3.10 -5.72 -6.72
CA TYR A 24 4.08 -5.19 -5.78
C TYR A 24 4.61 -3.81 -6.19
N ILE A 25 5.05 -3.65 -7.44
CA ILE A 25 5.55 -2.36 -7.96
C ILE A 25 4.48 -1.27 -7.86
N ASN A 26 3.24 -1.60 -8.19
CA ASN A 26 2.12 -0.67 -8.08
C ASN A 26 1.85 -0.27 -6.63
N THR A 27 1.91 -1.21 -5.69
CA THR A 27 1.76 -0.95 -4.25
C THR A 27 2.85 -0.02 -3.74
N ILE A 28 4.11 -0.23 -4.14
CA ILE A 28 5.22 0.67 -3.80
C ILE A 28 4.97 2.08 -4.38
N THR A 29 4.48 2.16 -5.62
CA THR A 29 4.17 3.44 -6.27
C THR A 29 3.06 4.19 -5.54
N LEU A 30 2.00 3.50 -5.13
CA LEU A 30 0.92 4.10 -4.33
C LEU A 30 1.43 4.56 -2.95
N SER A 31 2.29 3.78 -2.31
CA SER A 31 2.93 4.15 -1.03
C SER A 31 3.74 5.45 -1.15
N LYS A 32 4.49 5.64 -2.24
CA LYS A 32 5.21 6.89 -2.51
C LYS A 32 4.24 8.06 -2.67
N ARG A 33 3.19 7.90 -3.47
CA ARG A 33 2.15 8.93 -3.65
C ARG A 33 1.44 9.30 -2.35
N LEU A 34 1.24 8.36 -1.43
CA LEU A 34 0.72 8.65 -0.09
C LEU A 34 1.72 9.47 0.73
N SER A 35 2.99 9.09 0.67
CA SER A 35 4.06 9.82 1.37
C SER A 35 4.16 11.28 0.90
N ASP A 36 4.04 11.52 -0.41
CA ASP A 36 4.06 12.88 -0.98
C ASP A 36 2.87 13.73 -0.49
N ARG A 37 1.70 13.10 -0.29
CA ARG A 37 0.52 13.80 0.27
C ARG A 37 0.65 14.07 1.76
N TYR A 38 1.36 13.21 2.47
CA TYR A 38 1.63 13.36 3.90
C TYR A 38 2.70 14.44 4.16
N SER A 39 3.60 14.67 3.21
CA SER A 39 4.56 15.78 3.28
C SER A 39 3.88 17.11 2.95
N GLY A 40 3.91 18.06 3.89
CA GLY A 40 3.47 19.43 3.66
C GLY A 40 2.90 20.11 4.90
N HIS A 41 2.81 21.44 4.86
CA HIS A 41 2.29 22.28 5.95
C HIS A 41 0.80 22.03 6.23
N HIS A 42 0.03 21.59 5.23
CA HIS A 42 -1.39 21.22 5.36
C HIS A 42 -1.60 19.70 5.46
N SER A 43 -0.60 18.98 5.98
CA SER A 43 -0.60 17.51 6.04
C SER A 43 -1.88 16.94 6.66
N LEU A 44 -2.44 17.56 7.71
CA LEU A 44 -3.69 17.08 8.32
C LEU A 44 -4.89 17.13 7.34
N GLN A 45 -5.14 18.28 6.72
CA GLN A 45 -6.21 18.43 5.73
C GLN A 45 -5.96 17.53 4.50
N ASN A 46 -4.69 17.38 4.13
CA ASN A 46 -4.28 16.52 3.04
C ASN A 46 -4.49 15.03 3.34
N ILE A 47 -4.39 14.61 4.59
CA ILE A 47 -4.60 13.21 4.99
C ILE A 47 -6.07 12.86 5.03
N PHE A 48 -6.92 13.72 5.59
CA PHE A 48 -8.33 13.43 5.84
C PHE A 48 -9.29 13.86 4.73
N ASN A 49 -8.79 14.47 3.64
CA ASN A 49 -9.65 14.74 2.50
C ASN A 49 -10.12 13.43 1.80
N PRO A 50 -11.27 13.47 1.10
CA PRO A 50 -11.86 12.28 0.49
C PRO A 50 -10.95 11.55 -0.50
N GLU A 51 -10.18 12.30 -1.30
CA GLU A 51 -9.27 11.73 -2.30
C GLU A 51 -8.13 10.93 -1.66
N SER A 52 -7.57 11.43 -0.55
CA SER A 52 -6.54 10.74 0.22
C SER A 52 -7.10 9.54 0.98
N CYS A 53 -8.32 9.60 1.49
CA CYS A 53 -9.02 8.44 2.04
C CYS A 53 -9.18 7.34 0.98
N ARG A 54 -9.68 7.69 -0.21
CA ARG A 54 -9.85 6.74 -1.32
C ARG A 54 -8.53 6.15 -1.79
N LEU A 55 -7.47 6.95 -1.83
CA LEU A 55 -6.12 6.48 -2.19
C LEU A 55 -5.57 5.50 -1.15
N ARG A 56 -5.79 5.76 0.15
CA ARG A 56 -5.41 4.86 1.24
C ARG A 56 -6.17 3.54 1.17
N ASP A 57 -7.47 3.58 0.90
CA ASP A 57 -8.27 2.35 0.80
C ASP A 57 -7.86 1.51 -0.40
N LYS A 58 -7.58 2.15 -1.54
CA LYS A 58 -7.00 1.45 -2.70
C LYS A 58 -5.65 0.82 -2.36
N PHE A 59 -4.78 1.54 -1.64
CA PHE A 59 -3.50 1.02 -1.20
C PHE A 59 -3.65 -0.19 -0.27
N LYS A 60 -4.57 -0.15 0.70
CA LYS A 60 -4.88 -1.27 1.60
C LYS A 60 -5.33 -2.50 0.82
N GLN A 61 -6.29 -2.35 -0.09
CA GLN A 61 -6.80 -3.45 -0.92
C GLN A 61 -5.69 -4.12 -1.75
N MET A 62 -4.76 -3.32 -2.30
CA MET A 62 -3.63 -3.87 -3.03
C MET A 62 -2.64 -4.63 -2.13
N CYS A 63 -2.38 -4.15 -0.91
CA CYS A 63 -1.58 -4.88 0.06
C CYS A 63 -2.24 -6.20 0.46
N GLU A 64 -3.54 -6.19 0.75
CA GLU A 64 -4.32 -7.38 1.11
C GLU A 64 -4.33 -8.41 -0.02
N THR A 65 -4.53 -7.97 -1.26
CA THR A 65 -4.49 -8.87 -2.44
C THR A 65 -3.13 -9.55 -2.55
N LEU A 66 -2.04 -8.79 -2.38
CA LEU A 66 -0.69 -9.34 -2.49
C LEU A 66 -0.34 -10.27 -1.32
N LEU A 67 -0.88 -10.02 -0.13
CA LEU A 67 -0.73 -10.91 1.03
C LEU A 67 -1.46 -12.24 0.84
N LEU A 68 -2.58 -12.24 0.14
CA LEU A 68 -3.33 -13.45 -0.18
C LEU A 68 -2.68 -14.22 -1.34
N ASP A 69 -2.23 -13.51 -2.38
CA ASP A 69 -1.65 -14.11 -3.59
C ASP A 69 -0.22 -14.63 -3.37
N ASP A 70 0.61 -13.94 -2.57
CA ASP A 70 2.03 -14.29 -2.37
C ASP A 70 2.54 -13.87 -0.98
N PRO A 71 2.13 -14.60 0.08
CA PRO A 71 2.54 -14.30 1.44
C PRO A 71 4.03 -14.57 1.71
N ILE A 72 4.67 -15.45 0.93
CA ILE A 72 6.05 -15.90 1.20
C ILE A 72 7.06 -14.86 0.71
N ASP A 73 6.95 -14.41 -0.54
CA ASP A 73 7.95 -13.51 -1.12
C ASP A 73 7.71 -12.03 -0.74
N TYR A 74 6.45 -11.63 -0.57
CA TYR A 74 6.07 -10.23 -0.34
C TYR A 74 5.45 -9.94 1.03
N GLY A 75 5.04 -10.96 1.79
CA GLY A 75 4.16 -10.77 2.94
C GLY A 75 4.69 -9.81 4.01
N LEU A 76 5.86 -10.09 4.59
CA LEU A 76 6.41 -9.27 5.67
C LEU A 76 6.66 -7.80 5.25
N LYS A 77 7.18 -7.59 4.05
CA LYS A 77 7.45 -6.24 3.51
C LYS A 77 6.15 -5.46 3.31
N ILE A 78 5.11 -6.14 2.84
CA ILE A 78 3.81 -5.52 2.59
C ILE A 78 3.06 -5.22 3.89
N ILE A 79 3.15 -6.08 4.91
CA ILE A 79 2.57 -5.82 6.23
C ILE A 79 3.22 -4.59 6.88
N ASP A 80 4.55 -4.50 6.88
CA ASP A 80 5.25 -3.31 7.42
C ASP A 80 4.84 -2.05 6.64
N LEU A 81 4.80 -2.12 5.31
CA LEU A 81 4.40 -0.99 4.47
C LEU A 81 2.94 -0.56 4.72
N LEU A 82 2.04 -1.53 4.83
CA LEU A 82 0.62 -1.33 5.12
C LEU A 82 0.46 -0.61 6.45
N TRP A 83 1.10 -1.13 7.50
CA TRP A 83 1.07 -0.53 8.84
C TRP A 83 1.59 0.90 8.82
N ARG A 84 2.78 1.13 8.24
CA ARG A 84 3.40 2.46 8.20
C ARG A 84 2.52 3.48 7.50
N LYS A 85 2.05 3.17 6.28
CA LYS A 85 1.38 4.16 5.43
C LYS A 85 -0.10 4.31 5.65
N ALA A 86 -0.80 3.24 6.00
CA ALA A 86 -2.25 3.28 6.18
C ALA A 86 -2.67 3.71 7.59
N ALA A 87 -1.83 3.47 8.61
CA ALA A 87 -2.16 3.73 10.01
C ALA A 87 -1.15 4.65 10.70
N TYR A 88 0.13 4.24 10.80
CA TYR A 88 1.11 4.93 11.62
C TYR A 88 1.34 6.39 11.20
N ASP A 89 1.62 6.65 9.92
CA ASP A 89 1.88 7.99 9.41
C ASP A 89 0.69 8.95 9.66
N PRO A 90 -0.57 8.61 9.30
CA PRO A 90 -1.74 9.43 9.65
C PRO A 90 -1.86 9.74 11.15
N ILE A 91 -1.66 8.73 12.02
CA ILE A 91 -1.76 8.90 13.47
C ILE A 91 -0.65 9.83 13.98
N GLN A 92 0.58 9.66 13.49
CA GLN A 92 1.71 10.49 13.88
C GLN A 92 1.50 11.94 13.47
N ILE A 93 0.99 12.19 12.27
CA ILE A 93 0.73 13.54 11.78
C ILE A 93 -0.39 14.19 12.60
N PHE A 94 -1.46 13.45 12.91
CA PHE A 94 -2.50 13.94 13.81
C PHE A 94 -1.94 14.29 15.21
N LYS A 95 -1.07 13.45 15.77
CA LYS A 95 -0.43 13.70 17.07
C LYS A 95 0.40 14.99 17.05
N ARG A 96 1.22 15.20 16.02
CA ARG A 96 2.04 16.41 15.87
C ARG A 96 1.19 17.66 15.75
N TYR A 97 0.16 17.62 14.91
CA TYR A 97 -0.80 18.71 14.79
C TYR A 97 -1.41 19.06 16.15
N ARG A 98 -1.83 18.07 16.95
CA ARG A 98 -2.39 18.34 18.28
C ARG A 98 -1.37 19.04 19.20
N GLN A 99 -0.12 18.59 19.20
CA GLN A 99 0.95 19.21 20.01
C GLN A 99 1.19 20.68 19.60
N GLU A 100 1.27 20.96 18.29
CA GLU A 100 1.43 22.32 17.78
C GLU A 100 0.24 23.23 18.16
N TYR A 101 -0.98 22.69 18.17
CA TYR A 101 -2.18 23.42 18.62
C TYR A 101 -2.18 23.70 20.13
N ASP A 102 -1.78 22.72 20.94
CA ASP A 102 -1.70 22.86 22.40
C ASP A 102 -0.59 23.84 22.83
N GLU A 103 0.51 23.97 22.06
CA GLU A 103 1.61 24.92 22.31
C GLU A 103 1.27 26.38 21.91
N THR A 104 0.29 26.57 21.03
CA THR A 104 -0.11 27.90 20.52
C THR A 104 -1.32 28.51 21.25
N THR A 105 -1.92 27.79 22.18
CA THR A 105 -3.06 28.23 23.02
C THR A 105 -2.61 28.48 24.45
#